data_AF-A8ZMP5-F1
#
_entry.id   AF-A8ZMP5-F1
#
_cell.length_a   1.000
_cell.length_b   1.000
_cell.length_c   1.000
_cell.angle_alpha   90.00
_cell.angle_beta   90.00
_cell.angle_gamma   90.00
#
_symmetry.space_group_name_H-M   'P 1'
#
loop_
_entity.id
_entity.type
_entity.pdbx_description
1 polymer ?
#
loop_
_entity_poly.entity_id
_entity_poly.type
_entity_poly.pdbx_seq_one_letter_code
_entity_poly.pdbx_strand_id
1 'polypeptide(L)'
;MNITLTKSTRANQSQPGFRIDQSPLISPFHPFHPEKDAEPCYNTYRQWLHEVVLCGKEPVRAAKRIAKQCGVLISNRYKGFSRDEILACLEELGMKSDLAIFITSDHDPGRCIKSYLEWKYPAPKQQTLEVL
;
A
#
# COMPACT_ATOMS: atom_id res chain seq x y z
N MET A 1 -15.11 1.10 -7.20
CA MET A 1 -13.78 1.37 -7.80
C MET A 1 -13.20 0.06 -8.31
N ASN A 2 -12.56 0.09 -9.46
CA ASN A 2 -11.87 -1.04 -10.07
C ASN A 2 -10.36 -0.89 -9.86
N ILE A 3 -9.72 -1.82 -9.13
CA ILE A 3 -8.27 -1.77 -8.84
C ILE A 3 -7.55 -2.97 -9.44
N THR A 4 -6.62 -2.68 -10.34
CA THR A 4 -5.75 -3.68 -10.98
C THR A 4 -4.35 -3.59 -10.42
N LEU A 5 -3.77 -4.74 -10.08
CA LEU A 5 -2.36 -4.85 -9.72
C LEU A 5 -1.58 -5.32 -10.95
N THR A 6 -0.56 -4.56 -11.33
CA THR A 6 0.27 -4.84 -12.51
C THR A 6 1.73 -4.91 -12.08
N LYS A 7 2.44 -5.98 -12.46
CA LYS A 7 3.88 -6.05 -12.23
C LYS A 7 4.58 -4.98 -13.06
N SER A 8 5.36 -4.14 -12.40
CA SER A 8 6.19 -3.13 -13.04
C SER A 8 7.29 -3.80 -13.85
N THR A 9 7.38 -3.47 -15.13
CA THR A 9 8.37 -3.99 -16.08
C THR A 9 8.89 -2.83 -16.92
N ARG A 10 10.04 -3.00 -17.59
CA ARG A 10 10.55 -1.99 -18.52
C ARG A 10 9.53 -1.64 -19.62
N ALA A 11 8.74 -2.62 -20.06
CA ALA A 11 7.75 -2.45 -21.12
C ALA A 11 6.55 -1.57 -20.72
N ASN A 12 6.25 -1.44 -19.42
CA ASN A 12 5.10 -0.67 -18.93
C ASN A 12 5.50 0.51 -18.03
N GLN A 13 6.75 0.96 -18.07
CA GLN A 13 7.23 2.10 -17.29
C GLN A 13 6.54 3.43 -17.66
N SER A 14 6.15 3.60 -18.92
CA SER A 14 5.44 4.80 -19.39
C SER A 14 3.92 4.73 -19.23
N GLN A 15 3.37 3.57 -18.84
CA GLN A 15 1.93 3.44 -18.66
C GLN A 15 1.45 4.26 -17.45
N PRO A 16 0.29 4.93 -17.56
CA PRO A 16 -0.28 5.71 -16.46
C PRO A 16 -0.74 4.78 -15.33
N GLY A 17 -0.53 5.23 -14.09
CA GLY A 17 -1.00 4.56 -12.88
C GLY A 17 -0.13 4.89 -11.68
N PHE A 18 -0.46 4.29 -10.54
CA PHE A 18 0.19 4.56 -9.28
C PHE A 18 1.42 3.69 -9.08
N ARG A 19 2.58 4.32 -8.85
CA ARG A 19 3.87 3.64 -8.62
C ARG A 19 4.28 3.78 -7.17
N ILE A 20 4.34 2.67 -6.48
CA ILE A 20 4.53 2.62 -5.03
C ILE A 20 5.91 3.10 -4.61
N ASP A 21 6.93 2.71 -5.37
CA ASP A 21 8.33 3.06 -5.15
C ASP A 21 8.62 4.56 -5.25
N GLN A 22 7.66 5.35 -5.74
CA GLN A 22 7.73 6.80 -5.91
C GLN A 22 6.69 7.54 -5.07
N SER A 23 6.02 6.85 -4.13
CA SER A 23 4.87 7.41 -3.41
C SER A 23 5.10 7.55 -1.90
N PRO A 24 4.30 8.40 -1.22
CA PRO A 24 4.25 8.44 0.25
C PRO A 24 3.81 7.11 0.89
N LEU A 25 3.24 6.18 0.11
CA LEU A 25 2.79 4.86 0.57
C LEU A 25 3.88 3.78 0.44
N ILE A 26 5.11 4.15 0.06
CA ILE A 26 6.24 3.22 0.04
C ILE A 26 6.41 2.53 1.40
N SER A 27 6.73 1.23 1.38
CA SER A 27 6.96 0.49 2.60
C SER A 27 8.21 0.99 3.34
N PRO A 28 8.13 1.28 4.65
CA PRO A 28 9.32 1.49 5.47
C PRO A 28 10.13 0.19 5.66
N PHE A 29 9.52 -0.97 5.45
CA PHE A 29 10.14 -2.29 5.62
C PHE A 29 10.50 -2.86 4.25
N HIS A 30 11.79 -3.05 4.01
CA HIS A 30 12.30 -3.60 2.75
C HIS A 30 12.84 -5.01 2.98
N PRO A 31 12.44 -6.01 2.18
CA PRO A 31 12.98 -7.36 2.32
C PRO A 31 14.39 -7.42 1.74
N PHE A 32 15.40 -7.36 2.63
CA PHE A 32 16.81 -7.44 2.22
C PHE A 32 17.17 -8.84 1.71
N HIS A 33 16.51 -9.88 2.22
CA HIS A 33 16.59 -11.26 1.74
C HIS A 33 15.17 -11.70 1.32
N PRO A 34 14.76 -11.48 0.06
CA PRO A 34 13.38 -11.70 -0.39
C PRO A 34 12.82 -13.10 -0.08
N GLU A 35 13.64 -14.14 -0.09
CA GLU A 35 13.25 -15.51 0.21
C GLU A 35 12.87 -15.76 1.68
N LYS A 36 13.23 -14.85 2.60
CA LYS A 36 12.92 -14.94 4.04
C LYS A 36 12.08 -13.77 4.53
N ASP A 37 12.36 -12.58 4.05
CA ASP A 37 11.88 -11.33 4.64
C ASP A 37 10.60 -10.81 3.98
N ALA A 38 10.23 -11.31 2.79
CA ALA A 38 9.18 -10.70 2.01
C ALA A 38 7.79 -10.77 2.66
N GLU A 39 7.39 -11.94 3.16
CA GLU A 39 6.12 -12.08 3.90
C GLU A 39 6.14 -11.33 5.25
N PRO A 40 7.17 -11.44 6.10
CA PRO A 40 7.29 -10.63 7.31
C PRO A 40 7.19 -9.12 7.04
N CYS A 41 7.92 -8.60 6.05
CA CYS A 41 7.88 -7.18 5.70
C CYS A 41 6.49 -6.75 5.20
N TYR A 42 5.83 -7.59 4.40
CA TYR A 42 4.47 -7.37 3.93
C TYR A 42 3.46 -7.27 5.09
N ASN A 43 3.50 -8.24 6.02
CA ASN A 43 2.62 -8.26 7.19
C ASN A 43 2.86 -7.07 8.11
N THR A 44 4.14 -6.70 8.29
CA THR A 44 4.55 -5.53 9.07
C THR A 44 4.03 -4.23 8.43
N TYR A 45 4.09 -4.12 7.10
CA TYR A 45 3.53 -2.97 6.38
C TYR A 45 2.01 -2.84 6.59
N ARG A 46 1.27 -3.96 6.52
CA ARG A 46 -0.18 -3.96 6.79
C ARG A 46 -0.50 -3.39 8.16
N GLN A 47 0.23 -3.82 9.19
CA GLN A 47 0.05 -3.31 10.55
C GLN A 47 0.40 -1.82 10.65
N TRP A 48 1.49 -1.39 10.01
CA TRP A 48 1.90 0.01 9.98
C TRP A 48 0.84 0.90 9.31
N LEU A 49 0.31 0.49 8.17
CA LEU A 49 -0.73 1.22 7.46
C LEU A 49 -1.99 1.36 8.33
N HIS A 50 -2.40 0.28 8.99
CA HIS A 50 -3.52 0.30 9.94
C HIS A 50 -3.29 1.33 11.06
N GLU A 51 -2.11 1.31 11.69
CA GLU A 51 -1.83 2.21 12.81
C GLU A 51 -1.74 3.69 12.40
N VAL A 52 -1.13 3.97 11.26
CA VAL A 52 -1.01 5.35 10.76
C VAL A 52 -2.38 5.89 10.34
N VAL A 53 -3.11 5.11 9.55
CA VAL A 53 -4.35 5.57 8.94
C VAL A 53 -5.50 5.56 9.93
N LEU A 54 -5.72 4.42 10.61
CA LEU A 54 -6.88 4.20 11.46
C LEU A 54 -6.64 4.57 12.91
N CYS A 55 -5.43 4.36 13.44
CA CYS A 55 -5.13 4.68 14.85
C CYS A 55 -4.46 6.04 15.06
N GLY A 56 -4.27 6.83 13.99
CA GLY A 56 -3.72 8.18 14.09
C GLY A 56 -2.28 8.26 14.58
N LYS A 57 -1.49 7.18 14.41
CA LYS A 57 -0.10 7.15 14.91
C LYS A 57 0.83 7.93 13.99
N GLU A 58 1.87 8.53 14.59
CA GLU A 58 2.93 9.19 13.83
C GLU A 58 3.72 8.14 13.03
N PRO A 59 3.85 8.29 11.68
CA PRO A 59 4.37 7.25 10.79
C PRO A 59 5.76 6.71 11.13
N VAL A 60 6.71 7.58 11.45
CA VAL A 60 8.12 7.19 11.70
C VAL A 60 8.25 6.45 13.02
N ARG A 61 7.60 6.94 14.09
CA ARG A 61 7.55 6.27 15.39
C ARG A 61 6.83 4.93 15.31
N ALA A 62 5.72 4.86 14.57
CA ALA A 62 5.00 3.60 14.33
C ALA A 62 5.90 2.60 13.62
N ALA A 63 6.59 3.00 12.53
CA ALA A 63 7.50 2.13 11.79
C ALA A 63 8.60 1.57 12.71
N LYS A 64 9.28 2.41 13.50
CA LYS A 64 10.33 1.99 14.44
C LYS A 64 9.83 0.99 15.47
N ARG A 65 8.67 1.24 16.05
CA ARG A 65 8.08 0.37 17.08
C ARG A 65 7.68 -0.99 16.49
N ILE A 66 7.00 -1.00 15.34
CA ILE A 66 6.51 -2.23 14.70
C ILE A 66 7.70 -3.04 14.17
N ALA A 67 8.72 -2.40 13.55
CA ALA A 67 9.95 -3.07 13.14
C ALA A 67 10.58 -3.88 14.28
N LYS A 68 10.73 -3.24 15.45
CA LYS A 68 11.25 -3.90 16.66
C LYS A 68 10.35 -5.05 17.13
N GLN A 69 9.04 -4.86 17.11
CA GLN A 69 8.06 -5.87 17.55
C GLN A 69 8.05 -7.10 16.63
N CYS A 70 8.14 -6.88 15.32
CA CYS A 70 8.04 -7.92 14.30
C CYS A 70 9.39 -8.51 13.88
N GLY A 71 10.51 -8.01 14.44
CA GLY A 71 11.85 -8.49 14.11
C GLY A 71 12.29 -8.17 12.67
N VAL A 72 11.74 -7.12 12.05
CA VAL A 72 12.09 -6.69 10.69
C VAL A 72 12.92 -5.41 10.70
N LEU A 73 13.71 -5.20 9.65
CA LEU A 73 14.53 -4.01 9.49
C LEU A 73 13.76 -2.89 8.79
N ILE A 74 14.08 -1.65 9.16
CA ILE A 74 13.64 -0.46 8.43
C ILE A 74 14.63 -0.18 7.31
N SER A 75 14.11 0.12 6.13
CA SER A 75 14.90 0.56 5.00
C SER A 75 15.64 1.86 5.34
N ASN A 76 16.95 1.89 5.14
CA ASN A 76 17.76 3.12 5.28
C ASN A 76 17.33 4.24 4.31
N ARG A 77 16.58 3.89 3.25
CA ARG A 77 16.01 4.84 2.29
C ARG A 77 14.71 5.46 2.77
N TYR A 78 14.06 4.88 3.78
CA TYR A 78 12.84 5.44 4.34
C TYR A 78 13.18 6.65 5.20
N LYS A 79 12.86 7.84 4.68
CA LYS A 79 13.04 9.11 5.40
C LYS A 79 11.81 9.54 6.21
N GLY A 80 10.70 8.83 6.06
CA GLY A 80 9.42 9.20 6.66
C GLY A 80 8.61 10.09 5.74
N PHE A 81 7.30 9.90 5.79
CA PHE A 81 6.30 10.82 5.25
C PHE A 81 5.41 11.25 6.40
N SER A 82 4.84 12.45 6.31
CA SER A 82 3.82 12.89 7.26
C SER A 82 2.56 12.03 7.11
N ARG A 83 1.77 11.97 8.18
CA ARG A 83 0.48 11.30 8.14
C ARG A 83 -0.45 11.95 7.12
N ASP A 84 -0.40 13.27 6.99
CA ASP A 84 -1.27 14.01 6.08
C ASP A 84 -0.94 13.71 4.62
N GLU A 85 0.34 13.59 4.24
CA GLU A 85 0.75 13.15 2.90
C GLU A 85 0.24 11.73 2.59
N ILE A 86 0.33 10.82 3.57
CA ILE A 86 -0.17 9.44 3.43
C ILE A 86 -1.68 9.43 3.23
N LEU A 87 -2.42 10.20 4.03
CA LEU A 87 -3.88 10.27 3.94
C LEU A 87 -4.35 10.92 2.65
N ALA A 88 -3.74 12.04 2.26
CA ALA A 88 -4.05 12.73 1.02
C ALA A 88 -3.81 11.84 -0.20
N CYS A 89 -2.71 11.09 -0.20
CA CYS A 89 -2.43 10.11 -1.25
C CYS A 89 -3.50 9.02 -1.31
N LEU A 90 -3.88 8.43 -0.17
CA LEU A 90 -4.93 7.41 -0.12
C LEU A 90 -6.31 7.93 -0.56
N GLU A 91 -6.64 9.17 -0.20
CA GLU A 91 -7.88 9.82 -0.59
C GLU A 91 -7.92 10.06 -2.11
N GLU A 92 -6.85 10.60 -2.69
CA GLU A 92 -6.74 10.81 -4.13
C GLU A 92 -6.89 9.49 -4.91
N LEU A 93 -6.27 8.41 -4.42
CA LEU A 93 -6.43 7.08 -5.00
C LEU A 93 -7.87 6.57 -4.89
N GLY A 94 -8.54 6.80 -3.75
CA GLY A 94 -9.92 6.40 -3.50
C GLY A 94 -10.96 7.12 -4.38
N MET A 95 -10.62 8.29 -4.92
CA MET A 95 -11.47 9.04 -5.84
C MET A 95 -11.42 8.56 -7.29
N LYS A 96 -10.49 7.65 -7.64
CA LYS A 96 -10.36 7.14 -9.01
C LYS A 96 -11.37 6.02 -9.27
N SER A 97 -12.08 6.07 -10.39
CA SER A 97 -12.99 4.98 -10.81
C SER A 97 -12.22 3.71 -11.17
N ASP A 98 -11.09 3.90 -11.87
CA ASP A 98 -10.17 2.87 -12.34
C ASP A 98 -8.75 3.23 -11.88
N LEU A 99 -8.12 2.30 -11.17
CA LEU A 99 -6.79 2.48 -10.61
C LEU A 99 -5.89 1.30 -10.97
N ALA A 100 -4.83 1.57 -11.73
CA ALA A 100 -3.73 0.65 -11.92
C ALA A 100 -2.64 0.92 -10.87
N ILE A 101 -2.28 -0.08 -10.08
CA ILE A 101 -1.18 -0.03 -9.11
C ILE A 101 -0.03 -0.88 -9.65
N PHE A 102 1.12 -0.25 -9.88
CA PHE A 102 2.33 -0.92 -10.32
C PHE A 102 3.14 -1.42 -9.13
N ILE A 103 3.28 -2.74 -9.03
CA ILE A 103 4.00 -3.45 -7.98
C ILE A 103 5.33 -4.02 -8.50
N THR A 104 6.34 -4.12 -7.64
CA THR A 104 7.67 -4.64 -8.03
C THR A 104 7.81 -6.14 -7.79
N SER A 105 7.03 -6.71 -6.87
CA SER A 105 7.03 -8.13 -6.50
C SER A 105 5.66 -8.57 -5.99
N ASP A 106 5.47 -9.88 -5.77
CA ASP A 106 4.21 -10.40 -5.23
C ASP A 106 3.97 -10.04 -3.76
N HIS A 107 5.04 -9.73 -3.02
CA HIS A 107 5.00 -9.30 -1.62
C HIS A 107 5.09 -7.78 -1.46
N ASP A 108 4.72 -7.05 -2.51
CA ASP A 108 4.75 -5.59 -2.55
C ASP A 108 3.59 -4.99 -1.74
N PRO A 109 3.81 -3.86 -1.04
CA PRO A 109 2.77 -3.15 -0.27
C PRO A 109 1.53 -2.75 -1.09
N GLY A 110 1.58 -2.79 -2.43
CA GLY A 110 0.43 -2.49 -3.29
C GLY A 110 -0.80 -3.35 -3.03
N ARG A 111 -0.61 -4.60 -2.60
CA ARG A 111 -1.73 -5.47 -2.19
C ARG A 111 -2.44 -4.92 -0.94
N CYS A 112 -1.68 -4.43 0.05
CA CYS A 112 -2.23 -3.81 1.25
C CYS A 112 -2.98 -2.51 0.93
N ILE A 113 -2.44 -1.69 0.03
CA ILE A 113 -3.09 -0.46 -0.44
C ILE A 113 -4.41 -0.80 -1.14
N LYS A 114 -4.38 -1.77 -2.07
CA LYS A 114 -5.59 -2.26 -2.75
C LYS A 114 -6.65 -2.69 -1.73
N SER A 115 -6.33 -3.58 -0.80
CA SER A 115 -7.29 -4.06 0.19
C SER A 115 -7.85 -2.94 1.08
N TYR A 116 -7.03 -1.97 1.47
CA TYR A 116 -7.50 -0.81 2.22
C TYR A 116 -8.48 0.04 1.40
N LEU A 117 -8.15 0.34 0.14
CA LEU A 117 -9.00 1.16 -0.72
C LEU A 117 -10.31 0.46 -1.07
N GLU A 118 -10.30 -0.86 -1.31
CA GLU A 118 -11.52 -1.65 -1.54
C GLU A 118 -12.45 -1.66 -0.32
N TRP A 119 -11.88 -1.73 0.89
CA TRP A 119 -12.66 -1.65 2.14
C TRP A 119 -13.25 -0.26 2.36
N LYS A 120 -12.47 0.81 2.15
CA LYS A 120 -12.89 2.19 2.42
C LYS A 120 -13.81 2.77 1.34
N TYR A 121 -13.57 2.41 0.08
CA TYR A 121 -14.29 2.89 -1.10
C TYR A 121 -14.89 1.71 -1.88
N PRO A 122 -15.84 0.98 -1.27
CA PRO A 122 -16.41 -0.21 -1.89
C PRO A 122 -17.04 0.14 -3.24
N ALA A 123 -16.93 -0.76 -4.22
CA ALA A 123 -17.65 -0.61 -5.47
C ALA A 123 -19.17 -0.51 -5.18
N PRO A 124 -19.90 0.34 -5.91
CA PRO A 124 -21.36 0.31 -5.84
C PRO A 124 -21.82 -1.12 -6.12
N LYS A 125 -22.62 -1.71 -5.22
CA LYS A 125 -23.25 -3.00 -5.51
C LYS A 125 -24.06 -2.80 -6.79
N GLN A 126 -23.71 -3.52 -7.85
CA GLN A 126 -24.60 -3.64 -9.00
C GLN A 126 -25.90 -4.25 -8.46
N GLN A 127 -26.97 -3.46 -8.39
CA GLN A 127 -28.30 -3.98 -8.18
C GLN A 127 -28.62 -4.80 -9.44
N THR A 128 -28.46 -6.11 -9.35
CA THR A 128 -29.06 -7.03 -10.31
C THR A 128 -30.56 -6.88 -10.14
N LEU A 129 -31.22 -6.19 -11.07
CA LEU A 129 -32.66 -6.26 -11.24
C LEU A 129 -32.97 -7.69 -11.72
N GLU A 130 -33.18 -8.60 -10.79
CA GLU A 130 -33.96 -9.81 -11.08
C GLU A 130 -35.39 -9.33 -11.31
N VAL A 131 -35.73 -9.14 -12.59
CA VAL A 131 -37.11 -8.95 -13.03
C VAL A 131 -37.82 -10.28 -12.81
N LEU A 132 -38.71 -10.30 -11.81
CA LEU A 132 -39.64 -11.40 -11.54
C LEU A 132 -40.67 -11.53 -12.67
#